data_AF-A0A7C2F0Q0-F1
#
_entry.id   AF-A0A7C2F0Q0-F1
#
_cell.length_a   1.000
_cell.length_b   1.000
_cell.length_c   1.000
_cell.angle_alpha   90.00
_cell.angle_beta   90.00
_cell.angle_gamma   90.00
#
_symmetry.space_group_name_H-M   'P 1'
#
loop_
_entity.id
_entity.type
_entity.pdbx_description
1 polymer ?
#
loop_
_entity_poly.entity_id
_entity_poly.type
_entity_poly.pdbx_seq_one_letter_code
_entity_poly.pdbx_strand_id
1 'polypeptide(L)' 'MVGKRGKGKVSRKKKPVVDERILHELIEKKAYELYEKRGKQEGRALDDWLEAERIIKEEYQRG' A
#
# COMPACT_ATOMS: atom_id res chain seq x y z
N MET A 1 10.71 -14.41 44.20
CA MET A 1 10.57 -15.00 42.85
C MET A 1 9.11 -14.86 42.40
N VAL A 2 8.89 -14.71 41.10
CA VAL A 2 7.57 -14.59 40.40
C VAL A 2 6.92 -13.22 40.58
N GLY A 3 6.87 -12.30 39.60
CA GLY A 3 6.23 -12.39 38.28
C GLY A 3 5.04 -11.42 38.32
N LYS A 4 4.91 -10.40 37.47
CA LYS A 4 4.54 -10.51 36.05
C LYS A 4 4.74 -9.15 35.36
N ARG A 5 5.45 -9.20 34.23
CA ARG A 5 5.52 -8.13 33.23
C ARG A 5 4.14 -7.99 32.56
N GLY A 6 3.46 -6.87 32.74
CA GLY A 6 2.29 -6.50 31.96
C GLY A 6 2.71 -5.96 30.60
N LYS A 7 2.88 -6.85 29.61
CA LYS A 7 3.04 -6.47 28.20
C LYS A 7 1.75 -5.82 27.69
N GLY A 8 1.93 -4.73 26.95
CA GLY A 8 0.88 -3.81 26.54
C GLY A 8 -0.22 -4.41 25.66
N LYS A 9 -1.32 -3.68 25.62
CA LYS A 9 -2.32 -3.77 24.56
C LYS A 9 -2.75 -2.35 24.20
N VAL A 10 -1.97 -1.71 23.34
CA VAL A 10 -2.46 -0.55 22.59
C VAL A 10 -3.51 -1.11 21.64
N SER A 11 -4.78 -0.99 22.03
CA SER A 11 -5.92 -1.25 21.16
C SER A 11 -5.92 -0.19 20.07
N ARG A 12 -5.10 -0.39 19.03
CA ARG A 12 -5.17 0.41 17.80
C ARG A 12 -6.16 -0.30 16.88
N LYS A 13 -7.28 0.39 16.67
CA LYS A 13 -8.38 0.08 15.75
C LYS A 13 -7.90 -0.77 14.56
N LYS A 14 -8.47 -1.97 14.40
CA LYS A 14 -8.30 -2.80 13.20
C LYS A 14 -8.92 -2.05 12.01
N LYS A 15 -8.12 -1.21 11.34
CA LYS A 15 -8.32 -0.95 9.91
C LYS A 15 -8.28 -2.31 9.21
N PRO A 16 -9.06 -2.55 8.13
CA PRO A 16 -8.90 -3.79 7.38
C PRO A 16 -7.41 -3.92 7.05
N VAL A 17 -6.77 -4.93 7.63
CA VAL A 17 -5.35 -5.19 7.42
C VAL A 17 -5.29 -5.84 6.05
N VAL A 18 -5.49 -5.02 5.02
CA VAL A 18 -5.06 -5.38 3.68
C VAL A 18 -3.57 -5.63 3.84
N ASP A 19 -3.15 -6.85 3.53
CA ASP A 19 -1.75 -7.23 3.69
C ASP A 19 -0.91 -6.22 2.88
N GLU A 20 0.01 -5.53 3.56
CA GLU A 20 0.77 -4.45 2.94
C GLU A 20 1.52 -4.94 1.69
N ARG A 21 1.83 -6.24 1.62
CA ARG A 21 2.41 -6.88 0.44
C ARG A 21 1.47 -6.87 -0.74
N ILE A 22 0.20 -7.24 -0.53
CA ILE A 22 -0.81 -7.26 -1.59
C ILE A 22 -1.05 -5.85 -2.11
N LEU A 23 -1.10 -4.85 -1.22
CA LEU A 23 -1.22 -3.46 -1.63
C LEU A 23 -0.02 -3.02 -2.48
N HIS A 24 1.19 -3.36 -2.06
CA HIS A 24 2.41 -3.05 -2.78
C HIS A 24 2.45 -3.70 -4.17
N GLU A 25 2.09 -4.98 -4.29
CA GLU A 25 2.01 -5.69 -5.57
C GLU A 25 0.99 -5.06 -6.54
N LEU A 26 -0.16 -4.63 -6.02
CA LEU A 26 -1.17 -3.94 -6.83
C LEU A 26 -0.67 -2.58 -7.32
N ILE A 27 0.02 -1.83 -6.46
CA ILE A 27 0.58 -0.53 -6.80
C ILE A 27 1.70 -0.68 -7.84
N GLU A 28 2.60 -1.64 -7.66
CA GLU A 28 3.68 -1.92 -8.61
C GLU A 28 3.11 -2.26 -9.99
N LYS A 29 2.15 -3.18 -10.04
CA LYS A 29 1.49 -3.57 -11.30
C LYS A 29 0.82 -2.37 -11.96
N LYS A 30 0.12 -1.54 -11.17
CA LYS A 30 -0.59 -0.37 -11.69
C LYS A 30 0.36 0.71 -12.19
N ALA A 31 1.49 0.92 -11.50
CA ALA A 31 2.53 1.85 -11.91
C ALA A 31 3.18 1.40 -13.23
N TYR A 32 3.41 0.10 -13.38
CA TYR A 32 3.92 -0.47 -14.63
C TYR A 32 2.94 -0.29 -15.80
N GLU A 33 1.64 -0.51 -15.58
CA GLU A 33 0.61 -0.21 -16.58
C GLU A 33 0.60 1.27 -17.00
N LEU A 34 0.76 2.20 -16.04
CA LEU A 34 0.86 3.64 -16.33
C LEU A 34 2.11 3.98 -17.14
N TYR A 35 3.25 3.39 -16.78
CA TYR A 35 4.51 3.50 -17.51
C TYR A 35 4.38 3.04 -18.96
N GLU A 36 3.79 1.86 -19.19
CA GLU A 36 3.58 1.34 -20.55
C GLU A 36 2.59 2.21 -21.33
N LYS A 37 1.49 2.64 -20.70
CA LYS A 37 0.44 3.46 -21.34
C LYS A 37 0.96 4.82 -21.82
N ARG A 38 1.93 5.41 -21.13
CA ARG A 38 2.57 6.67 -21.56
C ARG A 38 3.69 6.50 -22.59
N GLY A 39 3.98 5.27 -23.02
CA GLY A 39 5.05 4.99 -23.97
C GLY A 39 6.43 4.84 -23.35
N LYS A 40 6.53 4.32 -22.12
CA LYS A 40 7.79 3.93 -21.47
C LYS A 40 8.81 5.07 -21.31
N GLN A 41 8.31 6.30 -21.17
CA GLN A 41 9.18 7.45 -20.99
C GLN A 41 9.89 7.38 -19.64
N GLU A 42 11.20 7.58 -19.65
CA GLU A 42 12.05 7.57 -18.45
C GLU A 42 11.84 8.83 -17.59
N GLY A 43 12.24 8.78 -16.32
CA GLY A 43 12.20 9.94 -15.41
C GLY A 43 10.84 10.23 -14.75
N ARG A 44 9.82 9.42 -15.04
CA ARG A 44 8.47 9.59 -14.49
C ARG A 44 7.95 8.35 -13.73
N ALA A 45 8.83 7.40 -13.43
CA ALA A 45 8.51 6.19 -12.67
C ALA A 45 7.98 6.50 -11.26
N LEU A 46 8.50 7.53 -10.59
CA LEU A 46 8.00 7.97 -9.29
C LEU A 46 6.58 8.54 -9.38
N ASP A 47 6.30 9.29 -10.44
CA ASP A 47 4.97 9.86 -10.72
C ASP A 47 3.94 8.74 -10.98
N ASP A 48 4.32 7.72 -11.77
CA ASP A 48 3.49 6.54 -12.02
C ASP A 48 3.19 5.78 -10.73
N TRP A 49 4.20 5.63 -9.86
CA TRP A 49 4.03 4.98 -8.57
C TRP A 49 3.05 5.78 -7.69
N LEU A 50 3.26 7.08 -7.52
CA LEU A 50 2.38 7.90 -6.69
C LEU A 50 0.92 7.89 -7.20
N GLU A 51 0.72 7.94 -8.50
CA GLU A 51 -0.61 7.84 -9.10
C GLU A 51 -1.22 6.44 -8.89
N ALA A 52 -0.45 5.38 -9.11
CA ALA A 52 -0.88 4.02 -8.82
C ALA A 52 -1.28 3.82 -7.35
N GLU A 53 -0.50 4.38 -6.42
CA GLU A 53 -0.80 4.33 -4.99
C GLU A 53 -2.15 4.99 -4.68
N ARG A 54 -2.43 6.16 -5.26
CA ARG A 54 -3.71 6.87 -5.08
C ARG A 54 -4.87 6.04 -5.62
N ILE A 55 -4.75 5.54 -6.85
CA ILE A 55 -5.79 4.72 -7.48
C ILE A 55 -6.10 3.49 -6.62
N ILE A 56 -5.07 2.72 -6.22
CA ILE A 56 -5.30 1.49 -5.44
C ILE A 56 -5.86 1.82 -4.05
N LYS A 57 -5.42 2.89 -3.40
CA LYS A 57 -5.98 3.33 -2.10
C LYS A 57 -7.44 3.75 -2.22
N GLU A 58 -7.81 4.46 -3.28
CA GLU A 58 -9.20 4.86 -3.53
C GLU A 58 -10.10 3.64 -3.82
N GLU A 59 -9.64 2.71 -4.67
CA GLU A 59 -10.36 1.46 -4.95
C GLU A 59 -10.56 0.63 -3.67
N TYR A 60 -9.56 0.56 -2.79
CA TYR A 60 -9.65 -0.14 -1.51
C TYR A 60 -10.50 0.57 -0.44
N GLN A 61 -10.66 1.89 -0.54
CA GLN A 61 -11.55 2.65 0.35
C GLN A 61 -13.00 2.61 -0.11
N ARG A 62 -13.23 2.31 -1.39
CA ARG A 62 -14.56 2.31 -2.02
C ARG A 62 -15.25 0.94 -1.98
N GLY A 63 -14.52 -0.14 -1.69
CA GLY A 63 -15.04 -1.50 -1.43
C GLY A 63 -15.17 -1.80 0.06
#